data_AF-A0A7V6YHK2-F1
#
_entry.id   AF-A0A7V6YHK2-F1
#
_cell.length_a   1.000
_cell.length_b   1.000
_cell.length_c   1.000
_cell.angle_alpha   90.00
_cell.angle_beta   90.00
_cell.angle_gamma   90.00
#
_symmetry.space_group_name_H-M   'P 1'
#
loop_
_entity.id
_entity.type
_entity.pdbx_description
1 polymer ?
#
loop_
_entity_poly.entity_id
_entity_poly.type
_entity_poly.pdbx_seq_one_letter_code
_entity_poly.pdbx_strand_id
1 'polypeptide(L)'
;MRGNSAGWRIFSGHHPGAGTVSLGQWLAGREFSLETFLETALSLTELLQRLHRRHLLLWDFNPERIFVDPVSRQVYIGDLTGQVFGAPGNGEVSPEVAPAGSLAYLAPEQIGRLDIKVDQRSDLYGLGVLL
;
A
#
# COMPACT_ATOMS: atom_id res chain seq x y z
N MET A 1 -20.59 15.87 -2.96
CA MET A 1 -19.27 15.58 -2.35
C MET A 1 -18.30 15.31 -3.49
N ARG A 2 -17.37 16.22 -3.77
CA ARG A 2 -16.45 16.11 -4.91
C ARG A 2 -15.27 15.23 -4.51
N GLY A 3 -15.21 14.02 -5.05
CA GLY A 3 -14.12 13.07 -4.82
C GLY A 3 -12.79 13.64 -5.32
N ASN A 4 -11.81 13.64 -4.43
CA ASN A 4 -10.46 14.16 -4.64
C ASN A 4 -9.70 13.29 -5.65
N SER A 5 -9.72 13.69 -6.91
CA SER A 5 -9.23 12.95 -8.09
C SER A 5 -7.74 13.14 -8.39
N ALA A 6 -6.94 13.53 -7.39
CA ALA A 6 -5.54 13.92 -7.60
C ALA A 6 -4.51 12.80 -7.36
N GLY A 7 -4.82 11.78 -6.55
CA GLY A 7 -3.81 10.82 -6.09
C GLY A 7 -3.32 9.81 -7.15
N TRP A 8 -4.24 9.28 -7.96
CA TRP A 8 -3.92 8.25 -8.97
C TRP A 8 -3.10 8.79 -10.15
N ARG A 9 -3.22 10.09 -10.47
CA ARG A 9 -2.54 10.71 -11.62
C ARG A 9 -1.02 10.69 -11.48
N ILE A 10 -0.52 10.70 -10.25
CA ILE A 10 0.91 10.75 -10.00
C ILE A 10 1.54 9.37 -10.29
N PHE A 11 0.85 8.25 -10.04
CA PHE A 11 1.50 6.92 -9.98
C PHE A 11 1.11 5.93 -11.07
N SER A 12 -0.10 6.02 -11.63
CA SER A 12 -0.63 4.95 -12.49
C SER A 12 -0.92 5.37 -13.92
N GLY A 13 -0.94 6.67 -14.26
CA GLY A 13 -1.31 7.15 -15.61
C GLY A 13 -2.76 6.82 -16.04
N HIS A 14 -3.44 5.92 -15.32
CA HIS A 14 -4.79 5.43 -15.52
C HIS A 14 -5.59 5.60 -14.21
N HIS A 15 -6.82 6.07 -14.36
CA HIS A 15 -7.80 6.14 -13.28
C HIS A 15 -8.24 4.70 -12.92
N PRO A 16 -8.43 4.36 -11.63
CA PRO A 16 -9.10 3.11 -11.28
C PRO A 16 -10.46 3.05 -11.98
N GLY A 17 -10.65 2.10 -12.90
CA GLY A 17 -11.88 1.99 -13.69
C GLY A 17 -13.11 1.73 -12.80
N ALA A 18 -14.32 1.94 -13.35
CA ALA A 18 -15.53 1.47 -12.70
C ALA A 18 -15.44 -0.07 -12.57
N GLY A 19 -15.14 -0.57 -11.36
CA GLY A 19 -14.92 -2.00 -11.11
C GLY A 19 -13.71 -2.34 -10.24
N THR A 20 -12.84 -1.38 -9.89
CA THR A 20 -11.78 -1.62 -8.90
C THR A 20 -12.36 -1.84 -7.51
N VAL A 21 -11.81 -2.79 -6.76
CA VAL A 21 -12.18 -3.12 -5.38
C VAL A 21 -10.97 -2.96 -4.47
N SER A 22 -11.18 -2.83 -3.15
CA SER A 22 -10.03 -2.88 -2.23
C SER A 22 -9.38 -4.25 -2.32
N LEU A 23 -8.06 -4.31 -2.11
CA LEU A 23 -7.34 -5.57 -2.12
C LEU A 23 -7.81 -6.48 -0.99
N GLY A 24 -8.17 -5.91 0.17
CA GLY A 24 -8.79 -6.66 1.27
C GLY A 24 -10.11 -7.33 0.86
N GLN A 25 -11.00 -6.60 0.17
CA GLN A 25 -12.24 -7.16 -0.39
C GLN A 25 -11.97 -8.23 -1.44
N TRP A 26 -10.93 -8.04 -2.26
CA TRP A 26 -10.56 -9.02 -3.28
C TRP A 26 -10.03 -10.31 -2.66
N LEU A 27 -9.24 -10.21 -1.59
CA LEU A 27 -8.68 -11.36 -0.88
C LEU A 27 -9.71 -12.14 -0.04
N ALA A 28 -10.79 -11.49 0.38
CA ALA A 28 -11.77 -12.07 1.30
C ALA A 28 -12.46 -13.33 0.74
N GLY A 29 -12.11 -14.49 1.30
CA GLY A 29 -12.80 -15.77 1.07
C GLY A 29 -12.59 -16.36 -0.33
N ARG A 30 -11.50 -16.00 -1.01
CA ARG A 30 -11.18 -16.45 -2.37
C ARG A 30 -9.87 -17.23 -2.41
N GLU A 31 -9.86 -18.29 -3.22
CA GLU A 31 -8.63 -18.95 -3.65
C GLU A 31 -8.18 -18.34 -4.97
N PHE A 32 -6.88 -18.06 -5.08
CA PHE A 32 -6.27 -17.53 -6.29
C PHE A 32 -5.40 -18.58 -6.95
N SER A 33 -5.38 -18.58 -8.29
CA SER A 33 -4.35 -19.32 -9.01
C SER A 33 -2.98 -18.70 -8.72
N LEU A 34 -1.93 -19.52 -8.82
CA LEU A 34 -0.55 -19.05 -8.69
C LEU A 34 -0.25 -17.90 -9.67
N GLU A 35 -0.79 -17.98 -10.90
CA GLU A 35 -0.69 -16.92 -11.89
C GLU A 35 -1.30 -15.60 -11.40
N THR A 36 -2.53 -15.64 -10.88
CA THR A 36 -3.21 -14.44 -10.37
C THR A 36 -2.46 -13.83 -9.17
N PHE A 37 -1.91 -14.68 -8.30
CA PHE A 37 -1.05 -14.26 -7.20
C PHE A 37 0.20 -13.53 -7.72
N LEU A 38 0.95 -14.14 -8.65
CA LEU A 38 2.20 -13.57 -9.17
C LEU A 38 1.98 -12.27 -9.95
N GLU A 39 0.92 -12.18 -10.75
CA GLU A 39 0.54 -10.94 -11.46
C GLU A 39 0.25 -9.79 -10.49
N THR A 40 -0.44 -10.10 -9.39
CA THR A 40 -0.76 -9.09 -8.36
C THR A 40 0.47 -8.71 -7.56
N ALA A 41 1.29 -9.69 -7.15
CA ALA A 41 2.54 -9.46 -6.43
C ALA A 41 3.52 -8.60 -7.25
N LEU A 42 3.61 -8.85 -8.55
CA LEU A 42 4.39 -8.03 -9.47
C LEU A 42 3.85 -6.59 -9.51
N SER A 43 2.54 -6.43 -9.67
CA SER A 43 1.91 -5.10 -9.72
C SER A 43 2.12 -4.31 -8.42
N LEU A 44 2.04 -4.95 -7.26
CA LEU A 44 2.35 -4.37 -5.94
C LEU A 44 3.82 -3.97 -5.83
N THR A 45 4.72 -4.81 -6.31
CA THR A 45 6.16 -4.53 -6.30
C THR A 45 6.51 -3.34 -7.19
N GLU A 46 5.92 -3.27 -8.39
CA GLU A 46 6.09 -2.14 -9.31
C GLU A 46 5.50 -0.84 -8.76
N LEU A 47 4.40 -0.92 -8.00
CA LEU A 47 3.81 0.22 -7.28
C LEU A 47 4.81 0.78 -6.26
N LEU A 48 5.37 -0.06 -5.39
CA LEU A 48 6.38 0.37 -4.40
C LEU A 48 7.64 0.89 -5.08
N GLN A 49 8.14 0.22 -6.12
CA GLN A 49 9.30 0.68 -6.89
C GLN A 49 9.08 2.11 -7.43
N ARG A 50 7.90 2.40 -7.98
CA ARG A 50 7.55 3.74 -8.49
C ARG A 50 7.53 4.81 -7.39
N LEU A 51 7.04 4.46 -6.20
CA LEU A 51 7.06 5.34 -5.03
C LEU A 51 8.50 5.60 -4.56
N HIS A 52 9.26 4.53 -4.35
CA HIS A 52 10.63 4.59 -3.84
C HIS A 52 11.57 5.36 -4.76
N ARG A 53 11.42 5.25 -6.09
CA ARG A 53 12.16 6.04 -7.09
C ARG A 53 11.88 7.54 -7.01
N ARG A 54 10.80 7.95 -6.36
CA ARG A 54 10.44 9.35 -6.11
C ARG A 54 10.71 9.78 -4.67
N HIS A 55 11.43 8.96 -3.91
CA HIS A 55 11.69 9.17 -2.47
C HIS A 55 10.42 9.25 -1.63
N LEU A 56 9.39 8.52 -2.05
CA LEU A 56 8.11 8.46 -1.37
C LEU A 56 7.96 7.12 -0.65
N LEU A 57 7.58 7.16 0.63
CA LEU A 57 7.32 5.98 1.46
C LEU A 57 5.82 5.79 1.64
N LEU A 58 5.31 4.57 1.47
CA LEU A 58 3.92 4.21 1.73
C LEU A 58 3.77 3.72 3.17
N TRP A 59 3.47 4.68 4.04
CA TRP A 59 3.48 4.51 5.49
C TRP A 59 2.51 3.46 6.05
N ASP A 60 1.50 3.06 5.29
CA ASP A 60 0.48 2.11 5.71
C ASP A 60 0.10 1.23 4.51
N PHE A 61 0.75 0.06 4.42
CA PHE A 61 0.55 -0.93 3.36
C PHE A 61 -0.70 -1.80 3.59
N ASN A 62 -1.79 -1.20 4.08
CA ASN A 62 -3.02 -1.91 4.42
C ASN A 62 -3.80 -2.30 3.14
N PRO A 63 -4.23 -3.57 2.98
CA PRO A 63 -5.02 -4.05 1.84
C PRO A 63 -6.33 -3.30 1.60
N GLU A 64 -6.90 -2.66 2.61
CA GLU A 64 -8.11 -1.84 2.46
C GLU A 64 -7.85 -0.49 1.79
N ARG A 65 -6.58 -0.07 1.70
CA ARG A 65 -6.14 1.21 1.12
C ARG A 65 -5.47 1.03 -0.24
N ILE A 66 -5.21 -0.22 -0.60
CA ILE A 66 -4.75 -0.64 -1.92
C ILE A 66 -5.96 -1.13 -2.69
N PHE A 67 -6.06 -0.75 -3.95
CA PHE A 67 -7.13 -1.16 -4.85
C PHE A 67 -6.57 -1.99 -5.97
N VAL A 68 -7.34 -2.97 -6.43
CA VAL A 68 -6.99 -3.83 -7.56
C VAL A 68 -8.13 -3.81 -8.57
N ASP A 69 -7.77 -3.79 -9.85
CA ASP A 69 -8.68 -4.14 -10.93
C ASP A 69 -8.68 -5.67 -11.09
N PRO A 70 -9.79 -6.37 -10.78
CA PRO A 70 -9.85 -7.83 -10.87
C PRO A 70 -9.61 -8.37 -12.29
N VAL A 71 -9.78 -7.55 -13.34
CA VAL A 71 -9.60 -7.94 -14.74
C VAL A 71 -8.17 -7.70 -15.21
N SER A 72 -7.57 -6.54 -14.92
CA SER A 72 -6.21 -6.25 -15.38
C SER A 72 -5.11 -6.60 -14.38
N ARG A 73 -5.48 -6.91 -13.12
CA ARG A 73 -4.59 -7.14 -11.96
C ARG A 73 -3.72 -5.93 -11.61
N GLN A 74 -3.99 -4.78 -12.23
CA GLN A 74 -3.34 -3.53 -11.91
C GLN A 74 -3.76 -3.05 -10.52
N VAL A 75 -2.76 -2.58 -9.76
CA VAL A 75 -2.96 -2.09 -8.40
C VAL A 75 -2.79 -0.57 -8.32
N TYR A 76 -3.53 0.03 -7.40
CA TYR A 76 -3.65 1.47 -7.20
C TYR A 76 -3.65 1.79 -5.72
N ILE A 77 -3.19 2.98 -5.35
CA ILE A 77 -3.33 3.50 -3.98
C ILE A 77 -4.57 4.39 -3.95
N GLY A 78 -5.48 4.13 -3.02
CA GLY A 78 -6.75 4.84 -2.94
C GLY A 78 -6.61 6.29 -2.45
N ASP A 79 -5.84 6.50 -1.39
CA ASP A 79 -5.59 7.83 -0.82
C ASP A 79 -4.12 7.97 -0.43
N LEU A 80 -3.45 9.00 -0.91
CA LEU A 80 -2.04 9.29 -0.59
C LEU A 80 -1.90 10.32 0.54
N THR A 81 -3.00 10.95 0.94
CA THR A 81 -3.01 12.04 1.92
C THR A 81 -2.57 11.51 3.28
N GLY A 82 -1.47 12.05 3.81
CA GLY A 82 -0.92 11.65 5.11
C GLY A 82 -0.29 10.26 5.17
N GLN A 83 -0.19 9.56 4.03
CA GLN A 83 0.39 8.21 3.94
C GLN A 83 1.66 8.14 3.13
N VAL A 84 2.00 9.23 2.44
CA VAL A 84 3.17 9.31 1.61
C VAL A 84 4.12 10.39 2.11
N PHE A 85 5.30 9.96 2.51
CA PHE A 85 6.32 10.84 3.10
C PHE A 85 7.54 10.95 2.18
N GLY A 86 8.00 12.17 1.95
CA GLY A 86 9.08 12.49 1.00
C GLY A 86 10.51 12.27 1.51
N ALA A 87 10.67 11.87 2.78
CA ALA A 87 11.98 11.58 3.36
C ALA A 87 11.86 10.50 4.45
N PRO A 88 12.88 9.64 4.60
CA PRO A 88 12.98 8.75 5.74
C PRO A 88 13.00 9.59 7.03
N GLY A 89 12.39 9.12 8.11
CA GLY A 89 12.29 9.85 9.37
C GLY A 89 12.05 8.93 10.57
N ASN A 90 12.06 9.53 11.76
CA ASN A 90 11.79 8.84 13.03
C ASN A 90 10.28 8.84 13.34
N GLY A 91 9.44 8.78 12.31
CA GLY A 91 8.00 8.84 12.50
C GLY A 91 7.54 7.58 13.23
N GLU A 92 6.90 7.75 14.37
CA GLU A 92 6.31 6.65 15.14
C GLU A 92 4.79 6.77 15.06
N VAL A 93 4.13 5.70 14.64
CA VAL A 93 2.70 5.49 14.84
C VAL A 93 2.55 4.77 16.16
N SER A 94 1.98 5.43 17.16
CA SER A 94 1.59 4.72 18.38
C SER A 94 0.64 3.58 18.01
N PRO A 95 0.86 2.35 18.49
CA PRO A 95 -0.03 1.22 18.23
C PRO A 95 -1.50 1.49 18.60
N GLU A 96 -1.73 2.40 19.56
CA GLU A 96 -3.06 2.83 20.01
C GLU A 96 -3.79 3.73 19.00
N VAL A 97 -3.04 4.34 18.07
CA VAL A 97 -3.54 5.28 17.05
C VAL A 97 -3.61 4.62 15.67
N ALA A 98 -2.98 3.45 15.50
CA ALA A 98 -3.03 2.71 14.25
C ALA A 98 -4.48 2.30 13.92
N PRO A 99 -4.95 2.52 12.67
CA PRO A 99 -6.25 2.04 12.23
C PRO A 99 -6.39 0.53 12.47
N ALA A 100 -7.58 0.09 12.88
CA ALA A 100 -7.87 -1.33 13.07
C ALA A 100 -7.55 -2.11 11.79
N GLY A 101 -6.74 -3.17 11.92
CA GLY A 101 -6.29 -4.00 10.79
C GLY A 101 -4.98 -3.55 10.12
N SER A 102 -4.48 -2.33 10.35
CA SER A 102 -3.20 -1.87 9.79
C SER A 102 -1.98 -2.41 10.54
N LEU A 103 -2.10 -2.70 11.85
CA LEU A 103 -0.96 -3.08 12.70
C LEU A 103 -0.17 -4.28 12.18
N ALA A 104 -0.82 -5.25 11.54
CA ALA A 104 -0.13 -6.42 10.98
C ALA A 104 0.86 -6.05 9.86
N TYR A 105 0.56 -4.98 9.13
CA TYR A 105 1.31 -4.54 7.95
C TYR A 105 2.34 -3.43 8.26
N LEU A 106 2.38 -2.92 9.50
CA LEU A 106 3.35 -1.92 9.92
C LEU A 106 4.64 -2.60 10.40
N ALA A 107 5.77 -2.11 9.90
CA ALA A 107 7.08 -2.57 10.33
C ALA A 107 7.36 -2.17 11.80
N PRO A 108 8.18 -2.94 12.53
CA PRO A 108 8.49 -2.65 13.94
C PRO A 108 9.00 -1.23 14.21
N GLU A 109 9.82 -0.67 13.32
CA GLU A 109 10.32 0.69 13.39
C GLU A 109 9.23 1.75 13.18
N GLN A 110 8.18 1.45 12.41
CA GLN A 110 7.05 2.38 12.21
C GLN A 110 6.18 2.51 13.46
N ILE A 111 6.26 1.54 14.38
CA ILE A 111 5.53 1.53 15.64
C ILE A 111 6.43 1.75 16.85
N GLY A 112 7.66 2.25 16.65
CA GLY A 112 8.60 2.57 17.73
C GLY A 112 9.14 1.35 18.50
N ARG A 113 9.01 0.13 17.95
CA ARG A 113 9.57 -1.09 18.56
C ARG A 113 11.05 -1.30 18.25
N LEU A 114 11.57 -0.58 17.27
CA LEU A 114 12.99 -0.52 16.93
C LEU A 114 13.41 0.93 16.83
N ASP A 115 14.53 1.28 17.47
CA ASP A 115 15.16 2.61 17.37
C ASP A 115 15.99 2.72 16.07
N ILE A 116 15.30 2.56 14.95
CA ILE A 116 15.86 2.71 13.60
C ILE A 116 14.93 3.59 12.77
N LYS A 117 15.52 4.22 11.74
CA LYS A 117 14.79 5.13 10.85
C LYS A 117 13.81 4.37 9.96
N VAL A 118 12.59 4.90 9.82
CA VAL A 118 11.62 4.41 8.83
C VAL A 118 12.10 4.80 7.44
N ASP A 119 12.24 3.82 6.55
CA ASP A 119 12.63 3.98 5.16
C ASP A 119 11.91 2.97 4.24
N GLN A 120 12.37 2.83 3.00
CA GLN A 120 11.75 1.98 1.97
C GLN A 120 11.58 0.52 2.41
N ARG A 121 12.41 0.04 3.35
CA ARG A 121 12.34 -1.31 3.88
C ARG A 121 11.07 -1.55 4.71
N SER A 122 10.52 -0.50 5.30
CA SER A 122 9.27 -0.61 6.07
C SER A 122 8.08 -0.91 5.16
N ASP A 123 8.03 -0.30 3.96
CA ASP A 123 7.03 -0.66 2.94
C ASP A 123 7.19 -2.11 2.46
N LEU A 124 8.45 -2.57 2.33
CA LEU A 124 8.75 -3.95 1.92
C LEU A 124 8.36 -4.97 3.00
N TYR A 125 8.43 -4.61 4.27
CA TYR A 125 7.89 -5.43 5.36
C TYR A 125 6.38 -5.62 5.18
N GLY A 126 5.64 -4.54 4.96
CA GLY A 126 4.19 -4.59 4.73
C GLY A 126 3.83 -5.45 3.51
N LEU A 127 4.60 -5.31 2.42
CA LEU A 127 4.46 -6.18 1.25
C LEU A 127 4.71 -7.64 1.58
N GLY A 128 5.75 -7.95 2.37
CA GLY A 128 6.07 -9.31 2.77
C GLY A 128 5.04 -9.96 3.69
N VAL A 129 4.33 -9.18 4.51
CA VAL A 129 3.20 -9.68 5.31
C VAL A 129 1.97 -9.98 4.44
N LEU A 130 1.80 -9.22 3.36
CA LEU A 130 0.65 -9.36 2.48
C LEU A 130 0.73 -10.56 1.52
N LEU A 131 1.93 -10.91 1.07
CA LEU A 131 2.20 -12.00 0.11
C LEU A 131 2.33 -13.36 0.80
#